data_AF-A0A938RPK2-F1
#
_entry.id   AF-A0A938RPK2-F1
#
_cell.length_a   1.000
_cell.length_b   1.000
_cell.length_c   1.000
_cell.angle_alpha   90.00
_cell.angle_beta   90.00
_cell.angle_gamma   90.00
#
_symmetry.space_group_name_H-M   'P 1'
#
loop_
_entity.id
_entity.type
_entity.pdbx_description
1 polymer ?
#
loop_
_entity_poly.entity_id
_entity_poly.type
_entity_poly.pdbx_seq_one_letter_code
_entity_poly.pdbx_strand_id
1 'polypeptide(L)' 'MGKRVVIIGAGAGGASAAAEARRRDPSLAIAMIERGPQVSVAA' A
#
# COMPACT_ATOMS: atom_id res chain seq x y z
N MET A 1 -13.05 15.26 7.04
CA MET A 1 -12.97 13.78 7.09
C MET A 1 -11.90 13.35 6.10
N GLY A 2 -10.84 12.66 6.53
CA GLY A 2 -9.68 12.33 5.67
C GLY A 2 -9.96 11.19 4.68
N LYS A 3 -9.25 11.18 3.54
CA LYS A 3 -9.35 10.12 2.53
C LYS A 3 -8.65 8.85 3.01
N ARG A 4 -9.21 7.69 2.68
CA ARG A 4 -8.65 6.36 2.98
C ARG A 4 -8.41 5.58 1.70
N VAL A 5 -7.29 4.89 1.63
CA VAL A 5 -6.92 4.03 0.49
C VAL A 5 -6.74 2.60 1.00
N VAL A 6 -7.42 1.66 0.35
CA VAL A 6 -7.26 0.22 0.60
C VAL A 6 -6.64 -0.41 -0.63
N ILE A 7 -5.53 -1.12 -0.46
CA ILE A 7 -4.80 -1.79 -1.52
C ILE A 7 -4.88 -3.29 -1.28
N ILE A 8 -5.37 -4.04 -2.28
CA ILE A 8 -5.44 -5.51 -2.24
C ILE A 8 -4.24 -6.07 -3.00
N GLY A 9 -3.41 -6.83 -2.28
CA GLY A 9 -2.08 -7.26 -2.71
C GLY A 9 -0.99 -6.30 -2.21
N ALA A 10 -0.02 -6.83 -1.47
CA ALA A 10 1.14 -6.15 -0.92
C ALA A 10 2.47 -6.62 -1.54
N GLY A 11 2.45 -7.34 -2.67
CA GLY A 11 3.64 -7.60 -3.48
C GLY A 11 4.24 -6.31 -4.06
N ALA A 12 5.23 -6.43 -4.96
CA ALA A 12 5.99 -5.29 -5.49
C ALA A 12 5.11 -4.12 -5.98
N GLY A 13 4.05 -4.40 -6.75
CA GLY A 13 3.13 -3.38 -7.26
C GLY A 13 2.31 -2.69 -6.16
N GLY A 14 1.75 -3.46 -5.23
CA GLY A 14 0.94 -2.93 -4.13
C GLY A 14 1.76 -2.07 -3.16
N ALA A 15 2.96 -2.54 -2.80
CA ALA A 15 3.90 -1.77 -1.98
C ALA A 15 4.34 -0.48 -2.69
N SER A 16 4.63 -0.54 -3.99
CA SER A 16 4.99 0.65 -4.79
C SER A 16 3.86 1.66 -4.86
N ALA A 17 2.62 1.21 -5.06
CA ALA A 17 1.43 2.07 -5.08
C ALA A 17 1.19 2.73 -3.71
N ALA A 18 1.35 1.98 -2.62
CA ALA A 18 1.22 2.51 -1.26
C ALA A 18 2.26 3.60 -0.97
N ALA A 19 3.53 3.34 -1.33
CA ALA A 19 4.61 4.30 -1.17
C ALA A 19 4.35 5.57 -1.98
N GLU A 20 3.93 5.44 -3.24
CA GLU A 20 3.63 6.59 -4.09
C GLU A 20 2.42 7.40 -3.58
N ALA A 21 1.36 6.73 -3.14
CA ALA A 21 0.21 7.40 -2.54
C ALA A 21 0.61 8.22 -1.31
N ARG A 22 1.45 7.66 -0.42
CA ARG A 22 1.98 8.38 0.75
C ARG A 22 2.87 9.57 0.36
N ARG A 23 3.70 9.44 -0.68
CA ARG A 23 4.54 10.54 -1.18
C ARG A 23 3.70 11.72 -1.69
N ARG A 24 2.60 11.43 -2.40
CA ARG A 24 1.71 12.45 -2.96
C ARG A 24 0.85 13.12 -1.91
N ASP A 25 0.35 12.35 -0.95
CA ASP A 25 -0.49 12.85 0.13
C ASP A 25 -0.12 12.16 1.46
N PRO A 26 0.74 12.82 2.26
CA PRO A 26 1.13 12.33 3.57
C PRO A 26 -0.02 12.18 4.57
N SER A 27 -1.21 12.75 4.29
CA SER A 27 -2.37 12.66 5.18
C SER A 27 -3.22 11.39 4.98
N LEU A 28 -2.97 10.61 3.91
CA LEU A 28 -3.79 9.43 3.61
C LEU A 28 -3.68 8.36 4.70
N ALA A 29 -4.80 7.79 5.11
CA ALA A 29 -4.77 6.52 5.82
C ALA A 29 -4.76 5.39 4.80
N ILE A 30 -3.67 4.61 4.76
CA ILE A 30 -3.43 3.57 3.76
C ILE A 30 -3.38 2.22 4.47
N ALA A 31 -4.17 1.26 3.99
CA ALA A 31 -4.13 -0.14 4.43
C ALA A 31 -3.81 -1.04 3.24
N MET A 32 -2.82 -1.92 3.39
CA MET A 32 -2.47 -2.96 2.42
C MET A 32 -2.91 -4.31 2.97
N ILE A 33 -3.59 -5.11 2.17
CA ILE A 33 -4.09 -6.43 2.55
C ILE A 33 -3.44 -7.47 1.65
N GLU A 34 -2.68 -8.38 2.23
CA GLU A 34 -1.98 -9.46 1.54
C GLU A 34 -2.45 -10.82 2.05
N ARG A 35 -2.52 -11.79 1.13
CA ARG A 35 -2.86 -13.17 1.47
C ARG A 35 -1.65 -13.89 2.05
N GLY A 36 -0.47 -13.65 1.48
CA GLY A 36 0.78 -14.29 1.89
C GLY A 36 1.32 -13.78 3.23
N PRO A 37 2.24 -14.53 3.85
CA PRO A 37 2.87 -14.15 5.12
C PRO A 37 3.90 -13.02 4.95
N GLN A 38 4.31 -12.71 3.72
CA GLN A 38 5.32 -11.72 3.40
C GLN A 38 4.74 -10.63 2.51
N VAL A 39 5.21 -9.41 2.72
CA VAL A 39 4.87 -8.22 1.91
C VAL A 39 6.15 -7.67 1.28
N SER A 40 6.01 -6.97 0.16
CA SER A 40 7.11 -6.30 -0.53
C SER A 40 8.30 -7.20 -0.86
N VAL A 41 8.03 -8.45 -1.25
CA VAL A 41 9.05 -9.39 -1.74
C VAL A 41 9.39 -9.06 -3.18
N ALA A 42 10.68 -9.06 -3.50
CA ALA A 42 11.20 -9.07 -4.86
C ALA A 42 11.69 -10.49 -5.20
N ALA A 43 11.57 -10.88 -6.47
CA ALA A 43 12.16 -12.12 -6.97
C ALA A 43 13.69 -11.98 -7.09
#